data_AF-A0A4S8L4I4-F1
#
_entry.id   AF-A0A4S8L4I4-F1
#
_cell.length_a   1.000
_cell.length_b   1.000
_cell.length_c   1.000
_cell.angle_alpha   90.00
_cell.angle_beta   90.00
_cell.angle_gamma   90.00
#
_symmetry.space_group_name_H-M   'P 1'
#
loop_
_entity.id
_entity.type
_entity.pdbx_description
1 polymer ?
#
loop_
_entity_poly.entity_id
_entity_poly.type
_entity_poly.pdbx_seq_one_letter_code
_entity_poly.pdbx_strand_id
1 'polypeptide(L)'
;DLAEISRYLSTTEHYIQHYEEVINKSEDEVLVSLRNQQKELHSQIAWYRSLFAPIRRLPLECLSHIFALVCMECKFSKKEIDCPSTRLSHVCAGWRELARSIPILWS
;
A
#
# COMPACT_ATOMS: atom_id res chain seq x y z
N ASP A 1 22.71 38.58 -47.98
CA ASP A 1 23.40 39.25 -46.87
C ASP A 1 23.64 38.22 -45.76
N LEU A 2 24.89 38.03 -45.31
CA LEU A 2 25.26 36.99 -44.34
C LEU A 2 24.69 37.25 -42.93
N ALA A 3 24.46 38.53 -42.59
CA ALA A 3 23.92 38.91 -41.30
C ALA A 3 22.46 38.46 -41.13
N GLU A 4 21.68 38.54 -42.20
CA GLU A 4 20.27 38.13 -42.20
C GLU A 4 20.11 36.61 -42.02
N ILE A 5 20.98 35.82 -42.68
CA ILE A 5 21.03 34.37 -42.54
C ILE A 5 21.42 33.97 -41.12
N SER A 6 22.44 34.62 -40.54
CA SER A 6 22.87 34.37 -39.15
C SER A 6 21.76 34.68 -38.14
N ARG A 7 21.05 35.80 -38.32
CA ARG A 7 19.90 36.17 -37.48
C ARG A 7 18.79 35.14 -37.57
N TYR A 8 18.48 34.67 -38.78
CA TYR A 8 17.46 33.66 -39.01
C TYR A 8 17.84 32.33 -38.34
N LEU A 9 19.10 31.89 -38.46
CA LEU A 9 19.60 30.67 -37.80
C LEU A 9 19.44 30.77 -36.28
N SER A 10 19.96 31.85 -35.66
CA SER A 10 19.87 32.05 -34.21
C SER A 10 18.42 32.10 -33.70
N THR A 11 17.54 32.74 -34.45
CA THR A 11 16.11 32.79 -34.12
C THR A 11 15.47 31.40 -34.20
N THR A 12 15.84 30.62 -35.23
CA THR A 12 15.33 29.26 -35.43
C THR A 12 15.84 28.32 -34.34
N GLU A 13 17.12 28.40 -33.97
CA GLU A 13 17.72 27.64 -32.87
C GLU A 13 17.01 27.91 -31.54
N HIS A 14 16.70 29.17 -31.26
CA HIS A 14 15.94 29.55 -30.07
C HIS A 14 14.52 28.92 -30.07
N TYR A 15 13.84 28.89 -31.22
CA TYR A 15 12.54 28.22 -31.31
C TYR A 15 12.64 26.72 -31.10
N ILE A 16 13.68 26.06 -31.63
CA ILE A 16 13.92 24.63 -31.41
C ILE A 16 14.08 24.34 -29.91
N GLN A 17 14.94 25.09 -29.22
CA GLN A 17 15.14 24.93 -27.77
C GLN A 17 13.83 25.12 -27.00
N HIS A 18 13.06 26.16 -27.35
CA HIS A 18 11.77 26.40 -26.72
C HIS A 18 10.80 25.22 -26.91
N TYR A 19 10.73 24.65 -28.12
CA TYR A 19 9.86 23.50 -28.36
C TYR A 19 10.33 22.25 -27.62
N GLU A 20 11.64 22.00 -27.55
CA GLU A 20 12.19 20.88 -26.77
C GLU A 20 11.85 20.99 -25.28
N GLU A 21 11.97 22.18 -24.69
CA GLU A 21 11.58 22.43 -23.29
C GLU A 21 10.09 22.16 -23.06
N VAL A 22 9.23 22.64 -23.97
CA VAL A 22 7.78 22.44 -23.87
C VAL A 22 7.41 20.96 -24.02
N ILE A 23 8.03 20.25 -24.97
CA ILE A 23 7.82 18.81 -25.16
C ILE A 23 8.19 18.06 -23.89
N ASN A 24 9.42 18.23 -23.41
CA ASN A 24 9.92 17.53 -22.21
C ASN A 24 9.03 17.78 -21.00
N LYS A 25 8.66 19.05 -20.77
CA LYS A 25 7.77 19.41 -19.66
C LYS A 25 6.40 18.74 -19.79
N SER A 26 5.81 18.75 -20.99
CA SER A 26 4.50 18.14 -21.21
C SER A 26 4.53 16.61 -21.05
N GLU A 27 5.61 15.96 -21.50
CA GLU A 27 5.81 14.52 -21.32
C GLU A 27 5.94 14.14 -19.84
N ASP A 28 6.71 14.91 -19.07
CA ASP A 28 6.85 14.72 -17.63
C ASP A 28 5.51 14.89 -16.90
N GLU A 29 4.74 15.93 -17.22
CA GLU A 29 3.42 16.17 -16.64
C GLU A 29 2.44 15.02 -16.93
N VAL A 30 2.40 14.56 -18.19
CA VAL A 30 1.57 13.41 -18.59
C VAL A 30 2.02 12.14 -17.86
N LEU A 31 3.32 11.86 -17.81
CA LEU A 31 3.86 10.67 -17.14
C LEU A 31 3.52 10.65 -15.65
N VAL A 32 3.68 11.79 -14.96
CA VAL A 32 3.31 11.93 -13.55
C VAL A 32 1.82 11.70 -13.34
N SER A 33 0.97 12.30 -14.20
CA SER A 33 -0.48 12.14 -14.10
C SER A 33 -0.93 10.68 -14.25
N LEU A 34 -0.38 9.96 -15.23
CA LEU A 34 -0.70 8.55 -15.49
C LEU A 34 -0.22 7.65 -14.36
N ARG A 35 0.97 7.88 -13.81
CA ARG A 35 1.46 7.14 -12.64
C ARG A 35 0.57 7.34 -11.42
N ASN A 36 0.10 8.55 -11.20
CA ASN A 36 -0.81 8.86 -10.09
C ASN A 36 -2.16 8.14 -10.27
N GLN A 37 -2.74 8.18 -11.48
CA GLN A 37 -3.97 7.45 -11.79
C GLN A 37 -3.81 5.93 -11.62
N GLN A 38 -2.70 5.38 -12.10
CA GLN A 38 -2.39 3.95 -11.94
C GLN A 38 -2.28 3.58 -10.45
N LYS A 39 -1.57 4.38 -9.65
CA LYS A 39 -1.42 4.17 -8.21
C LYS A 39 -2.76 4.20 -7.49
N GLU A 40 -3.62 5.15 -7.85
CA GLU A 40 -4.96 5.27 -7.28
C GLU A 40 -5.82 4.03 -7.60
N LEU A 41 -5.82 3.57 -8.85
CA LEU A 41 -6.51 2.33 -9.22
C LEU A 41 -5.98 1.11 -8.47
N HIS A 42 -4.66 1.00 -8.28
CA HIS A 42 -4.08 -0.08 -7.47
C HIS A 42 -4.54 -0.02 -6.02
N SER A 43 -4.59 1.16 -5.41
CA SER A 43 -5.11 1.38 -4.06
C SER A 43 -6.58 0.95 -3.95
N GLN A 44 -7.41 1.33 -4.92
CA GLN A 44 -8.82 0.94 -4.95
C GLN A 44 -8.97 -0.59 -5.06
N ILE A 45 -8.24 -1.23 -5.98
CA ILE A 45 -8.26 -2.70 -6.12
C ILE A 45 -7.84 -3.38 -4.82
N ALA A 46 -6.78 -2.90 -4.17
CA ALA A 46 -6.32 -3.43 -2.89
C ALA A 46 -7.40 -3.28 -1.80
N TRP A 47 -8.07 -2.14 -1.74
CA TRP A 47 -9.17 -1.89 -0.82
C TRP A 47 -10.35 -2.84 -1.05
N TYR A 48 -10.83 -2.97 -2.28
CA TYR A 48 -11.92 -3.89 -2.61
C TYR A 48 -11.55 -5.34 -2.31
N ARG A 49 -10.34 -5.78 -2.67
CA ARG A 49 -9.84 -7.13 -2.32
C ARG A 49 -9.82 -7.33 -0.81
N SER A 50 -9.48 -6.30 -0.02
CA SER A 50 -9.50 -6.39 1.44
C SER A 50 -10.90 -6.64 2.01
N LEU A 51 -11.97 -6.16 1.35
CA LEU A 51 -13.35 -6.41 1.76
C LEU A 51 -13.74 -7.88 1.57
N PHE A 52 -13.23 -8.51 0.51
CA PHE A 52 -13.45 -9.93 0.25
C PHE A 52 -12.45 -10.85 0.95
N ALA A 53 -11.47 -10.29 1.68
CA ALA A 53 -10.47 -11.07 2.38
C ALA A 53 -11.15 -12.09 3.31
N PRO A 54 -10.73 -13.38 3.30
CA PRO A 54 -11.38 -14.43 4.07
C PRO A 54 -11.59 -14.05 5.54
N ILE A 55 -10.63 -13.35 6.14
CA ILE A 55 -10.67 -12.87 7.53
C ILE A 55 -11.88 -12.00 7.90
N ARG A 56 -12.49 -11.29 6.93
CA ARG A 56 -13.69 -10.47 7.13
C ARG A 56 -15.00 -11.24 6.91
N ARG A 57 -14.91 -12.41 6.28
CA ARG A 57 -16.06 -13.27 5.93
C ARG A 57 -16.07 -14.58 6.72
N LEU A 58 -15.02 -14.83 7.49
CA LEU A 58 -14.86 -16.03 8.28
C LEU A 58 -15.87 -15.99 9.43
N PRO A 59 -16.71 -17.03 9.59
CA PRO A 59 -17.54 -17.18 10.78
C PRO A 59 -16.69 -17.15 12.05
N LEU A 60 -17.25 -16.61 13.13
CA LEU A 60 -16.55 -16.50 14.41
C LEU A 60 -16.11 -17.87 14.93
N GLU A 61 -16.88 -18.91 14.66
CA GLU A 61 -16.61 -20.30 15.03
C GLU A 61 -15.34 -20.81 14.36
N CYS A 62 -15.19 -20.56 13.06
CA CYS A 62 -13.98 -20.93 12.33
C CYS A 62 -12.77 -20.13 12.82
N LEU A 63 -12.95 -18.83 13.10
CA LEU A 63 -11.87 -18.00 13.63
C LEU A 63 -11.45 -18.45 15.04
N SER A 64 -12.41 -18.83 15.89
CA SER A 64 -12.18 -19.39 17.22
C SER A 64 -11.41 -20.70 17.15
N HIS A 65 -11.76 -21.57 16.20
CA HIS A 65 -11.04 -22.81 15.97
C HIS A 65 -9.58 -22.56 15.55
N ILE A 66 -9.34 -21.58 14.68
CA ILE A 66 -7.97 -21.17 14.32
C ILE A 66 -7.22 -20.66 15.55
N PHE A 67 -7.85 -19.84 16.40
CA PHE A 67 -7.22 -19.34 17.63
C PHE A 67 -6.80 -20.49 18.54
N ALA A 68 -7.67 -21.48 18.73
CA ALA A 68 -7.36 -22.66 19.54
C ALA A 68 -6.18 -23.47 18.98
N LEU A 69 -6.04 -23.56 17.66
CA LEU A 69 -4.90 -24.24 17.02
C LEU A 69 -3.58 -23.46 17.15
N VAL A 70 -3.64 -22.14 17.21
CA VAL A 70 -2.44 -21.27 17.19
C VAL A 70 -1.97 -20.92 18.61
N CYS A 71 -2.88 -20.80 19.58
CA CYS A 71 -2.60 -20.41 20.96
C CYS A 71 -2.26 -21.60 21.87
N MET A 72 -1.56 -22.62 21.37
CA MET A 72 -1.25 -23.80 22.19
C MET A 72 -0.19 -23.54 23.27
N GLU A 73 0.79 -22.66 23.02
CA GLU A 73 1.88 -22.39 23.97
C GLU A 73 2.35 -20.93 23.90
N CYS A 74 2.56 -20.31 25.06
CA CYS A 74 3.31 -19.05 25.16
C CYS A 74 4.81 -19.34 25.37
N LYS A 75 5.68 -18.59 24.70
CA LYS A 75 7.13 -18.67 24.91
C LYS A 75 7.58 -17.62 25.92
N PHE A 76 8.18 -18.08 27.01
CA PHE A 76 8.72 -17.22 28.06
C PHE A 76 10.25 -17.17 27.95
N SER A 77 10.80 -15.98 27.79
CA SER A 77 12.24 -15.73 27.87
C SER A 77 12.53 -14.69 28.94
N LYS A 78 13.80 -14.57 29.38
CA LYS A 78 14.21 -13.54 30.35
C LYS A 78 13.97 -12.10 29.88
N LYS A 79 13.72 -11.88 28.58
CA LYS A 79 13.58 -10.54 27.98
C LYS A 79 12.18 -10.27 27.43
N GLU A 80 11.39 -11.31 27.16
CA GLU A 80 10.12 -11.18 26.45
C GLU A 80 9.18 -12.37 26.71
N ILE A 81 7.89 -12.07 26.75
CA ILE A 81 6.79 -13.04 26.75
C ILE A 81 6.13 -12.98 25.36
N ASP A 82 6.32 -14.02 24.55
CA ASP A 82 5.65 -14.16 23.24
C ASP A 82 4.49 -15.13 23.39
N CYS A 83 3.29 -14.59 23.62
CA CYS A 83 2.09 -15.39 23.61
C CYS A 83 1.24 -15.14 22.34
N PRO A 84 0.88 -16.19 21.59
CA PRO A 84 0.05 -16.02 20.40
C PRO A 84 -1.30 -15.35 20.69
N SER A 85 -1.94 -15.64 21.83
CA SER A 85 -3.22 -15.02 22.22
C SER A 85 -3.11 -13.51 22.40
N THR A 86 -2.01 -13.03 22.99
CA THR A 86 -1.68 -11.60 23.07
C THR A 86 -1.53 -11.00 21.67
N ARG A 87 -0.74 -11.62 20.79
CA ARG A 87 -0.51 -11.13 19.42
C ARG A 87 -1.79 -11.05 18.61
N LEU A 88 -2.64 -12.07 18.66
CA LEU A 88 -3.93 -12.09 17.97
C LEU A 88 -4.86 -10.97 18.49
N SER A 89 -4.84 -10.73 19.81
CA SER A 89 -5.63 -9.65 20.44
C SER A 89 -5.21 -8.23 20.05
N HIS A 90 -4.02 -8.06 19.46
CA HIS A 90 -3.54 -6.78 18.94
C HIS A 90 -3.86 -6.55 17.45
N VAL A 91 -4.43 -7.54 16.74
CA VAL A 91 -4.77 -7.39 15.31
C VAL A 91 -5.90 -6.39 15.09
N CYS A 92 -7.03 -6.56 15.79
CA CYS A 92 -8.15 -5.62 15.76
C CYS A 92 -9.08 -5.80 16.97
N ALA A 93 -10.04 -4.89 17.14
CA ALA A 93 -11.01 -4.94 18.24
C ALA A 93 -11.86 -6.23 18.24
N GLY A 94 -12.29 -6.70 17.07
CA GLY A 94 -13.08 -7.94 16.97
C GLY A 94 -12.30 -9.19 17.35
N TRP A 95 -11.02 -9.27 16.97
CA TRP A 95 -10.13 -10.36 17.35
C TRP A 95 -9.85 -10.36 18.85
N ARG A 96 -9.67 -9.18 19.43
CA ARG A 96 -9.51 -9.01 20.88
C ARG A 96 -10.73 -9.50 21.65
N GLU A 97 -11.92 -9.09 21.22
CA GLU A 97 -13.17 -9.49 21.88
C GLU A 97 -13.36 -11.01 21.79
N LEU A 98 -13.13 -11.58 20.61
CA LEU A 98 -13.21 -13.01 20.42
C LEU A 98 -12.19 -13.76 21.28
N ALA A 99 -10.93 -13.33 21.30
CA ALA A 99 -9.89 -13.95 22.12
C ALA A 99 -10.23 -13.88 23.63
N ARG A 100 -10.84 -12.79 24.10
CA ARG A 100 -11.31 -12.66 25.49
C ARG A 100 -12.48 -13.60 25.81
N SER A 101 -13.34 -13.88 24.82
CA SER A 101 -14.47 -14.81 24.99
C SER A 101 -14.05 -16.29 25.08
N ILE A 102 -12.77 -16.60 24.83
CA ILE A 102 -12.22 -17.96 24.87
C ILE A 102 -11.16 -18.03 25.99
N PRO A 103 -11.53 -18.29 27.25
CA PRO A 103 -10.61 -18.22 28.39
C PRO A 103 -9.39 -19.15 28.28
N ILE A 104 -9.55 -20.30 27.63
CA ILE A 104 -8.47 -21.30 27.48
C ILE A 104 -7.30 -20.82 26.61
N LEU A 105 -7.42 -19.70 25.89
CA LEU A 105 -6.29 -19.12 25.15
C LEU A 105 -5.29 -18.37 26.06
N TRP A 106 -5.62 -18.20 27.35
CA TRP A 106 -4.86 -17.38 28.30
C TRP A 106 -4.36 -18.15 29.53
N SER A 107 -4.63 -19.45 29.58
CA SER A 107 -4.14 -20.40 30.60
C SER A 107 -2.78 -20.94 30.23
#